data_AF-A0AAE0QJ86-F1
#
_entry.id   AF-A0AAE0QJ86-F1
#
_cell.length_a   1.000
_cell.length_b   1.000
_cell.length_c   1.000
_cell.angle_alpha   90.00
_cell.angle_beta   90.00
_cell.angle_gamma   90.00
#
_symmetry.space_group_name_H-M   'P 1'
#
loop_
_entity.id
_entity.type
_entity.pdbx_description
1 polymer ?
#
loop_
_entity_poly.entity_id
_entity_poly.type
_entity_poly.pdbx_seq_one_letter_code
_entity_poly.pdbx_strand_id
1 'polypeptide(L)'
;MPNIANNLLDDRALSQNLLTCRAQRCNNLGDCVIRNGLRVCKCMLGYRGDKCQETVNDGLAIPLTLGVLGFIIGFIILAFALAFVQQKRRERS
;
A
#
# COMPACT_ATOMS: atom_id res chain seq x y z
N MET A 1 -9.05 -49.24 5.78
CA MET A 1 -7.60 -49.14 6.02
C MET A 1 -7.10 -47.86 5.35
N PRO A 2 -6.67 -46.84 6.11
CA PRO A 2 -6.08 -45.64 5.51
C PRO A 2 -4.76 -46.00 4.81
N ASN A 3 -4.56 -45.46 3.60
CA ASN A 3 -3.43 -45.78 2.73
C ASN A 3 -2.23 -44.89 3.08
N ILE A 4 -1.04 -45.45 3.29
CA ILE A 4 0.20 -44.74 3.71
C ILE A 4 0.58 -43.61 2.74
N ALA A 5 0.23 -43.73 1.45
CA ALA A 5 0.45 -42.69 0.45
C ALA A 5 -0.37 -41.40 0.69
N ASN A 6 -1.53 -41.51 1.35
CA ASN A 6 -2.42 -40.37 1.59
C ASN A 6 -1.92 -39.49 2.75
N ASN A 7 -1.23 -40.08 3.73
CA ASN A 7 -0.68 -39.35 4.88
C ASN A 7 0.48 -38.42 4.48
N LEU A 8 1.31 -38.82 3.51
CA LEU A 8 2.46 -38.02 3.05
C LEU A 8 2.05 -36.80 2.20
N LEU A 9 0.87 -36.87 1.55
CA LEU A 9 0.28 -35.75 0.80
C LEU A 9 -0.39 -34.74 1.74
N ASP A 10 -0.95 -35.21 2.86
CA ASP A 10 -1.56 -34.37 3.89
C ASP A 10 -0.50 -33.60 4.70
N ASP A 11 0.62 -34.24 5.04
CA ASP A 11 1.74 -33.60 5.76
C ASP A 11 2.40 -32.47 4.94
N ARG A 12 2.55 -32.65 3.63
CA ARG A 12 3.12 -31.61 2.75
C ARG A 12 2.16 -30.46 2.53
N ALA A 13 0.86 -30.74 2.39
CA ALA A 13 -0.16 -29.71 2.27
C ALA A 13 -0.26 -28.86 3.55
N LEU A 14 -0.21 -29.50 4.73
CA LEU A 14 -0.20 -28.79 6.01
C LEU A 14 1.07 -27.95 6.20
N SER A 15 2.23 -28.50 5.84
CA SER A 15 3.53 -27.80 5.93
C SER A 15 3.61 -26.62 4.95
N GLN A 16 3.15 -26.79 3.71
CA GLN A 16 3.05 -25.69 2.75
C GLN A 16 2.04 -24.64 3.18
N ASN A 17 0.92 -25.02 3.81
CA ASN A 17 -0.04 -24.06 4.37
C ASN A 17 0.60 -23.24 5.49
N LEU A 18 1.40 -23.85 6.37
CA LEU A 18 2.12 -23.14 7.43
C LEU A 18 3.21 -22.18 6.88
N LEU A 19 3.95 -22.61 5.85
CA LEU A 19 4.98 -21.78 5.20
C LEU A 19 4.35 -20.62 4.40
N THR A 20 3.21 -20.89 3.77
CA THR A 20 2.47 -19.96 2.91
C THR A 20 1.64 -18.97 3.73
N CYS A 21 1.05 -19.41 4.84
CA CYS A 21 0.21 -18.62 5.74
C CYS A 21 0.81 -18.50 7.15
N ARG A 22 2.08 -18.09 7.23
CA ARG A 22 2.65 -17.63 8.50
C ARG A 22 1.88 -16.40 8.98
N ALA A 23 1.51 -16.34 10.27
CA ALA A 23 0.65 -15.31 10.86
C ALA A 23 1.01 -13.87 10.43
N GLN A 24 2.29 -13.54 10.35
CA GLN A 24 2.78 -12.20 9.99
C GLN A 24 2.63 -11.82 8.50
N ARG A 25 2.28 -12.75 7.60
CA ARG A 25 2.26 -12.48 6.15
C ARG A 25 1.13 -11.55 5.70
N CYS A 26 0.02 -11.51 6.44
CA CYS A 26 -1.07 -10.54 6.26
C CYS A 26 -1.02 -9.43 7.33
N ASN A 27 0.18 -9.13 7.86
CA ASN A 27 0.43 -8.14 8.91
C ASN A 27 -0.41 -8.29 10.19
N ASN A 28 -0.99 -9.47 10.45
CA ASN A 28 -2.02 -9.68 11.48
C ASN A 28 -3.26 -8.77 11.31
N LEU A 29 -3.45 -8.17 10.14
CA LEU A 29 -4.54 -7.26 9.77
C LEU A 29 -5.57 -7.95 8.86
N GLY A 30 -5.54 -9.28 8.83
CA GLY A 30 -6.40 -10.11 8.00
C GLY A 30 -6.10 -11.59 8.16
N ASP A 31 -7.03 -12.40 7.68
CA ASP A 31 -6.92 -13.85 7.69
C ASP A 31 -6.15 -14.33 6.45
N CYS A 32 -5.15 -15.17 6.65
CA CYS A 32 -4.47 -15.81 5.53
C CYS A 32 -5.22 -17.07 5.11
N VAL A 33 -5.67 -17.11 3.86
CA VAL A 33 -6.38 -18.25 3.28
C VAL A 33 -5.70 -18.71 2.01
N ILE A 34 -5.79 -20.01 1.71
CA ILE A 34 -5.27 -20.57 0.47
C ILE A 34 -6.44 -20.89 -0.45
N ARG A 35 -6.40 -20.34 -1.65
CA ARG A 35 -7.41 -20.52 -2.71
C ARG A 35 -6.69 -21.03 -3.96
N ASN A 36 -7.07 -22.22 -4.43
CA ASN A 36 -6.48 -22.85 -5.62
C ASN A 36 -4.94 -22.99 -5.56
N GLY A 37 -4.39 -23.25 -4.37
CA GLY A 37 -2.94 -23.34 -4.16
C GLY A 37 -2.22 -21.98 -4.08
N LEU A 38 -2.92 -20.86 -4.26
CA LEU A 38 -2.39 -19.51 -4.06
C LEU A 38 -2.78 -18.96 -2.69
N ARG A 39 -1.85 -18.22 -2.10
CA ARG A 39 -2.08 -17.44 -0.88
C ARG A 39 -2.94 -16.22 -1.20
N VAL A 40 -3.98 -15.99 -0.42
CA VAL A 40 -4.81 -14.79 -0.48
C VAL A 40 -5.01 -14.28 0.95
N CYS A 41 -4.79 -12.98 1.18
CA CYS A 41 -5.11 -12.34 2.45
C CYS A 41 -6.55 -11.79 2.40
N LYS A 42 -7.37 -12.20 3.36
CA LYS A 42 -8.69 -11.61 3.60
C LYS A 42 -8.55 -10.52 4.65
N CYS A 43 -8.37 -9.29 4.19
CA CYS A 43 -8.14 -8.14 5.07
C CYS A 43 -9.36 -7.79 5.92
N MET A 44 -9.09 -7.29 7.13
CA MET A 44 -10.10 -6.71 8.00
C MET A 44 -10.69 -5.43 7.39
N LEU A 45 -11.88 -5.04 7.86
CA LEU A 45 -12.51 -3.79 7.44
C LEU A 45 -11.56 -2.63 7.77
N GLY A 46 -11.26 -1.78 6.79
CA GLY A 46 -10.29 -0.70 6.97
C GLY A 46 -8.93 -0.93 6.30
N TYR A 47 -8.63 -2.15 5.83
CA TYR A 47 -7.34 -2.51 5.26
C TYR A 47 -7.45 -3.11 3.84
N ARG A 48 -6.42 -2.89 3.02
CA ARG A 48 -6.33 -3.35 1.63
C ARG A 48 -4.87 -3.64 1.24
N GLY A 49 -4.71 -4.19 0.04
CA GLY A 49 -3.44 -4.58 -0.55
C GLY A 49 -3.08 -6.04 -0.27
N ASP A 50 -2.08 -6.55 -0.98
CA ASP A 50 -1.74 -7.99 -0.98
C ASP A 50 -1.41 -8.56 0.41
N LYS A 51 -0.93 -7.71 1.33
CA LYS A 51 -0.63 -8.08 2.72
C LYS A 51 -1.43 -7.26 3.73
N CYS A 52 -2.54 -6.64 3.31
CA CYS A 52 -3.32 -5.74 4.17
C CYS A 52 -2.48 -4.58 4.73
N GLN A 53 -1.54 -4.06 3.92
CA GLN A 53 -0.60 -3.01 4.35
C GLN A 53 -1.15 -1.59 4.16
N GLU A 54 -2.14 -1.42 3.29
CA GLU A 54 -2.76 -0.13 3.00
C GLU A 54 -4.01 0.02 3.86
N THR A 55 -4.26 1.21 4.39
CA THR A 55 -5.56 1.53 4.96
C THR A 55 -6.47 2.10 3.87
N VAL A 56 -7.77 1.84 3.92
CA VAL A 56 -8.72 2.47 2.97
C VAL A 56 -8.73 4.00 3.10
N ASN A 57 -8.27 4.53 4.23
CA ASN A 57 -8.09 5.96 4.45
C ASN A 57 -6.85 6.54 3.74
N ASP A 58 -5.83 5.72 3.42
CA ASP A 58 -4.65 6.17 2.68
C ASP A 58 -5.01 6.59 1.24
N GLY A 59 -6.06 6.02 0.66
CA GLY A 59 -6.60 6.45 -0.62
C GLY A 59 -7.08 7.90 -0.64
N LEU A 60 -7.41 8.47 0.53
CA LEU A 60 -7.81 9.87 0.68
C LEU A 60 -6.61 10.79 0.98
N ALA A 61 -5.49 10.26 1.46
CA ALA A 61 -4.26 11.03 1.71
C ALA A 61 -3.50 11.37 0.41
N ILE A 62 -3.59 10.51 -0.61
CA ILE A 62 -2.95 10.73 -1.93
C ILE A 62 -3.43 12.03 -2.62
N PRO A 63 -4.75 12.29 -2.77
CA PRO A 63 -5.20 13.54 -3.41
C PRO A 63 -4.86 14.80 -2.60
N LEU A 64 -4.85 14.72 -1.26
CA LEU A 64 -4.56 15.88 -0.40
C LEU A 64 -3.07 16.28 -0.46
N THR A 65 -2.17 15.30 -0.43
CA THR A 65 -0.72 15.55 -0.48
C THR A 65 -0.28 16.17 -1.82
N LEU A 66 -0.84 15.70 -2.94
CA LEU A 66 -0.58 16.28 -4.26
C LEU A 66 -1.14 17.69 -4.40
N GLY A 67 -2.34 17.94 -3.86
CA GLY A 67 -2.94 19.27 -3.85
C GLY A 67 -2.05 20.28 -3.12
N VAL A 68 -1.61 19.94 -1.90
CA VAL A 68 -0.74 20.82 -1.09
C VAL A 68 0.60 21.09 -1.79
N LEU A 69 1.24 20.06 -2.36
CA LEU A 69 2.48 20.27 -3.13
C LEU A 69 2.27 21.20 -4.33
N GLY A 70 1.18 21.02 -5.08
CA GLY A 70 0.86 21.85 -6.24
C GLY A 70 0.66 23.32 -5.86
N PHE A 71 -0.07 23.58 -4.77
CA PHE A 71 -0.24 24.93 -4.24
C PHE A 71 1.09 25.56 -3.81
N ILE A 72 1.93 24.84 -3.05
CA ILE A 72 3.23 25.36 -2.61
C ILE A 72 4.12 25.72 -3.81
N ILE A 73 4.21 24.83 -4.80
CA ILE A 73 5.01 25.07 -6.02
C ILE A 73 4.44 26.27 -6.79
N GLY A 74 3.13 26.37 -6.96
CA GLY A 74 2.47 27.49 -7.62
C GLY A 74 2.75 28.84 -6.93
N PHE A 75 2.67 28.88 -5.60
CA PHE A 75 3.00 30.08 -4.81
C PHE A 75 4.45 30.48 -4.94
N ILE A 76 5.38 29.51 -4.93
CA ILE A 76 6.81 29.78 -5.12
C ILE A 76 7.05 30.39 -6.51
N ILE A 77 6.50 29.79 -7.57
CA ILE A 77 6.65 30.31 -8.94
C ILE A 77 6.05 31.72 -9.06
N LEU A 78 4.86 31.94 -8.50
CA LEU A 78 4.22 33.26 -8.51
C LEU A 78 5.07 34.30 -7.78
N ALA A 79 5.59 33.96 -6.60
CA ALA A 79 6.45 34.85 -5.81
C ALA A 79 7.75 35.19 -6.57
N PHE A 80 8.40 34.20 -7.19
CA PHE A 80 9.59 34.42 -8.01
C PHE A 80 9.30 35.29 -9.24
N ALA A 81 8.18 35.04 -9.93
CA ALA A 81 7.77 35.84 -11.08
C ALA A 81 7.48 37.30 -10.66
N LEU A 82 6.75 37.50 -9.56
CA LEU A 82 6.47 38.83 -9.00
C LEU A 82 7.76 39.52 -8.57
N ALA A 83 8.66 38.82 -7.87
CA ALA A 83 9.96 39.37 -7.47
C ALA A 83 10.80 39.76 -8.68
N PHE A 84 10.87 38.92 -9.71
CA PHE A 84 11.62 39.20 -10.94
C PHE A 84 11.01 40.38 -11.72
N VAL A 85 9.68 40.45 -11.82
CA VAL A 85 8.98 41.59 -12.45
C VAL A 85 9.20 42.86 -11.64
N GLN A 86 9.11 42.80 -10.31
CA GLN A 86 9.37 43.96 -9.46
C GLN A 86 10.84 44.39 -9.52
N GLN A 87 11.77 43.45 -9.56
CA GLN A 87 13.20 43.72 -9.71
C GLN A 87 13.47 44.42 -11.04
N LYS A 88 12.88 43.93 -12.14
CA LYS A 88 13.00 44.56 -13.47
C LYS A 88 12.28 45.91 -13.56
N ARG A 89 11.17 46.11 -12.84
CA ARG A 89 10.50 47.42 -12.73
C ARG A 89 11.33 48.39 -11.90
N ARG A 90 12.02 47.91 -10.86
CA ARG A 90 12.89 48.71 -9.99
C ARG A 90 14.16 49.16 -10.71
N GLU A 91 14.68 48.36 -11.63
CA GLU A 91 15.80 48.75 -12.51
C GLU A 91 15.42 49.76 -13.60
N ARG A 92 14.12 49.93 -13.89
CA ARG A 92 13.62 50.81 -14.95
C ARG A 92 13.09 52.16 -14.42
N SER A 93 13.12 52.38 -13.11
CA SER A 93 12.66 53.62 -12.45
C SER A 93 13.84 54.36 -11.86
#